data_AF-A0A1J5M6K3-F1
#
_entry.id   AF-A0A1J5M6K3-F1
#
_cell.length_a   1.000
_cell.length_b   1.000
_cell.length_c   1.000
_cell.angle_alpha   90.00
_cell.angle_beta   90.00
_cell.angle_gamma   90.00
#
_symmetry.space_group_name_H-M   'P 1'
#
loop_
_entity.id
_entity.type
_entity.pdbx_description
1 polymer ?
#
loop_
_entity_poly.entity_id
_entity_poly.type
_entity_poly.pdbx_seq_one_letter_code
_entity_poly.pdbx_strand_id
1 'polypeptide(L)'
;MSIVKRITVYVPLIALFALSQSPIPVQAGEEGGSGNASYGLSNATTRSVVKILSRGAERCDQQPAVYRYDCYRWVYRRAASKLQGNGAYSEARDALRQVESRLKTVVAQNSDTTQPKRRRGLETYTAVKPTSVPRVKREAVQALAQAETVLLRSAPNKQEHYTRIAAAVNSNKVLLRSALLPGGMIRLAKTLITGFLRHA
;
A
#
# COMPACT_ATOMS: atom_id res chain seq x y z
N MET A 1 1.13 55.67 -40.42
CA MET A 1 2.09 55.88 -41.53
C MET A 1 3.24 54.89 -41.36
N SER A 2 3.50 54.10 -42.42
CA SER A 2 4.74 53.35 -42.74
C SER A 2 5.16 52.22 -41.77
N ILE A 3 4.97 50.93 -42.06
CA ILE A 3 5.57 50.07 -43.11
C ILE A 3 7.10 50.20 -43.19
N VAL A 4 7.83 49.20 -42.69
CA VAL A 4 9.00 48.63 -43.37
C VAL A 4 9.07 47.11 -43.11
N LYS A 5 8.86 46.34 -44.17
CA LYS A 5 9.18 44.91 -44.30
C LYS A 5 10.70 44.72 -44.30
N ARG A 6 11.21 43.68 -43.62
CA ARG A 6 12.41 42.96 -44.08
C ARG A 6 12.20 41.46 -43.93
N ILE A 7 12.06 40.84 -45.09
CA ILE A 7 12.12 39.40 -45.32
C ILE A 7 13.59 39.02 -45.35
N THR A 8 13.98 37.97 -44.65
CA THR A 8 15.26 37.28 -44.91
C THR A 8 15.01 35.80 -44.82
N VAL A 9 15.10 35.17 -46.00
CA VAL A 9 15.03 33.73 -46.27
C VAL A 9 16.43 33.17 -46.08
N TYR A 10 16.60 32.11 -45.28
CA TYR A 10 17.74 31.18 -45.42
C TYR A 10 17.32 29.74 -45.10
N VAL A 11 17.13 29.00 -46.20
CA VAL A 11 17.52 27.62 -46.55
C VAL A 11 17.68 26.59 -45.41
N PRO A 12 17.00 25.42 -45.51
CA PRO A 12 17.03 24.38 -44.48
C PRO A 12 18.32 23.55 -44.56
N LEU A 13 19.01 23.38 -43.43
CA LEU A 13 20.05 22.38 -43.32
C LEU A 13 19.39 21.03 -43.02
N ILE A 14 19.29 20.22 -44.07
CA ILE A 14 18.83 18.83 -44.04
C ILE A 14 19.81 18.02 -43.17
N ALA A 15 19.40 17.65 -41.97
CA ALA A 15 20.12 16.67 -41.17
C ALA A 15 19.79 15.26 -41.70
N LEU A 16 20.78 14.67 -42.39
CA LEU A 16 20.81 13.25 -42.75
C LEU A 16 20.72 12.40 -41.47
N PHE A 17 19.53 11.90 -41.16
CA PHE A 17 19.35 10.82 -40.20
C PHE A 17 19.78 9.52 -40.85
N ALA A 18 20.97 9.03 -40.51
CA ALA A 18 21.42 7.69 -40.84
C ALA A 18 20.53 6.67 -40.11
N LEU A 19 19.65 6.00 -40.84
CA LEU A 19 18.91 4.83 -40.37
C LEU A 19 19.89 3.67 -40.20
N SER A 20 20.42 3.50 -38.99
CA SER A 20 21.04 2.25 -38.58
C SER A 20 19.93 1.20 -38.43
N GLN A 21 19.73 0.41 -39.47
CA GLN A 21 18.87 -0.77 -39.43
C GLN A 21 19.57 -1.84 -38.58
N SER A 22 19.32 -1.82 -37.27
CA SER A 22 19.57 -2.98 -36.42
C SER A 22 18.60 -4.10 -36.81
N PRO A 23 19.06 -5.36 -36.98
CA PRO A 23 18.20 -6.48 -37.32
C PRO A 23 17.16 -6.68 -36.21
N ILE A 24 15.89 -6.62 -36.59
CA ILE A 24 14.75 -6.93 -35.73
C ILE A 24 14.80 -8.45 -35.51
N PRO A 25 14.99 -8.96 -34.28
CA PRO A 25 14.74 -10.38 -34.04
C PRO A 25 13.26 -10.64 -34.28
N VAL A 26 12.99 -11.51 -35.26
CA VAL A 26 11.70 -12.17 -35.45
C VAL A 26 11.40 -12.93 -34.16
N GLN A 27 10.54 -12.37 -33.32
CA GLN A 27 9.93 -13.12 -32.23
C GLN A 27 8.91 -14.07 -32.88
N ALA A 28 9.37 -15.29 -33.15
CA ALA A 28 8.52 -16.42 -33.46
C ALA A 28 7.44 -16.54 -32.38
N GLY A 29 6.21 -16.84 -32.82
CA GLY A 29 5.05 -16.90 -31.94
C GLY A 29 5.26 -17.84 -30.76
N GLU A 30 5.01 -17.33 -29.56
CA GLU A 30 4.65 -18.18 -28.45
C GLU A 30 3.14 -18.13 -28.31
N GLU A 31 2.58 -19.33 -28.46
CA GLU A 31 1.19 -19.69 -28.30
C GLU A 31 0.55 -18.98 -27.11
N GLY A 32 -0.67 -18.49 -27.34
CA GLY A 32 -1.59 -18.09 -26.28
C GLY A 32 -1.83 -19.28 -25.36
N GLY A 33 -1.00 -19.40 -24.32
CA GLY A 33 -1.20 -20.32 -23.22
C GLY A 33 -2.46 -19.94 -22.47
N SER A 34 -3.53 -20.67 -22.78
CA SER A 34 -4.76 -20.73 -21.99
C SER A 34 -4.41 -20.73 -20.50
N GLY A 35 -4.82 -19.67 -19.81
CA GLY A 35 -4.46 -19.40 -18.43
C GLY A 35 -5.01 -20.44 -17.49
N ASN A 36 -4.28 -21.54 -17.33
CA ASN A 36 -4.43 -22.43 -16.19
C ASN A 36 -4.08 -21.59 -14.96
N ALA A 37 -5.09 -21.16 -14.20
CA ALA A 37 -4.89 -20.50 -12.93
C ALA A 37 -3.98 -21.40 -12.10
N SER A 38 -2.71 -20.99 -11.92
CA SER A 38 -1.76 -21.78 -11.15
C SER A 38 -2.33 -21.94 -9.73
N TYR A 39 -2.82 -23.15 -9.44
CA TYR A 39 -3.36 -23.56 -8.14
C TYR A 39 -2.26 -23.72 -7.07
N GLY A 40 -1.11 -23.07 -7.27
CA GLY A 40 0.07 -23.15 -6.43
C GLY A 40 0.52 -21.80 -5.92
N LEU A 41 1.64 -21.81 -5.19
CA LEU A 41 2.32 -20.60 -4.78
C LEU A 41 2.95 -19.93 -6.00
N SER A 42 2.91 -18.59 -6.05
CA SER A 42 3.53 -17.86 -7.15
C SER A 42 4.08 -16.51 -6.72
N ASN A 43 5.15 -16.09 -7.39
CA ASN A 43 5.74 -14.78 -7.21
C ASN A 43 4.75 -13.65 -7.57
N ALA A 44 3.94 -13.83 -8.62
CA ALA A 44 2.95 -12.84 -9.03
C ALA A 44 1.87 -12.62 -7.96
N THR A 45 1.30 -13.69 -7.40
CA THR A 45 0.31 -13.61 -6.33
C THR A 45 0.90 -13.00 -5.06
N THR A 46 2.08 -13.47 -4.63
CA THR A 46 2.77 -12.93 -3.44
C THR A 46 3.04 -11.44 -3.57
N ARG A 47 3.63 -11.00 -4.70
CA ARG A 47 3.91 -9.58 -4.96
C ARG A 47 2.63 -8.74 -4.96
N SER A 48 1.53 -9.28 -5.49
CA SER A 48 0.25 -8.58 -5.48
C SER A 48 -0.28 -8.35 -4.06
N VAL A 49 -0.22 -9.38 -3.21
CA VAL A 49 -0.64 -9.28 -1.79
C VAL A 49 0.24 -8.29 -1.04
N VAL A 50 1.57 -8.42 -1.16
CA VAL A 50 2.52 -7.49 -0.53
C VAL A 50 2.23 -6.04 -0.98
N LYS A 51 2.04 -5.81 -2.28
CA LYS A 51 1.72 -4.48 -2.81
C LYS A 51 0.40 -3.93 -2.24
N ILE A 52 -0.63 -4.75 -2.08
CA ILE A 52 -1.90 -4.34 -1.45
C ILE A 52 -1.65 -3.91 0.00
N LEU A 53 -0.91 -4.70 0.77
CA LEU A 53 -0.62 -4.41 2.18
C LEU A 53 0.19 -3.12 2.34
N SER A 54 1.28 -2.95 1.57
CA SER A 54 2.16 -1.79 1.68
C SER A 54 1.51 -0.49 1.20
N ARG A 55 0.99 -0.46 -0.05
CA ARG A 55 0.34 0.74 -0.59
C ARG A 55 -0.96 1.07 0.15
N GLY A 56 -1.62 0.05 0.68
CA GLY A 56 -2.79 0.22 1.54
C GLY A 56 -2.43 0.91 2.85
N ALA A 57 -1.35 0.50 3.50
CA ALA A 57 -0.89 1.11 4.76
C ALA A 57 -0.47 2.56 4.59
N GLU A 58 0.34 2.88 3.57
CA GLU A 58 0.72 4.26 3.21
C GLU A 58 -0.52 5.16 3.05
N ARG A 59 -1.52 4.63 2.35
CA ARG A 59 -2.79 5.32 2.13
C ARG A 59 -3.60 5.51 3.41
N CYS A 60 -3.60 4.51 4.29
CA CYS A 60 -4.30 4.59 5.57
C CYS A 60 -3.63 5.58 6.52
N ASP A 61 -2.31 5.75 6.43
CA ASP A 61 -1.59 6.75 7.22
C ASP A 61 -2.05 8.19 6.90
N GLN A 62 -2.40 8.45 5.64
CA GLN A 62 -3.00 9.72 5.20
C GLN A 62 -4.44 9.95 5.70
N GLN A 63 -5.08 8.96 6.32
CA GLN A 63 -6.41 9.14 6.90
C GLN A 63 -6.31 9.76 8.31
N PRO A 64 -7.29 10.59 8.72
CA PRO A 64 -7.40 11.03 10.11
C PRO A 64 -7.42 9.83 11.05
N ALA A 65 -6.82 9.99 12.24
CA ALA A 65 -6.60 8.89 13.18
C ALA A 65 -7.87 8.09 13.49
N VAL A 66 -9.02 8.77 13.58
CA VAL A 66 -10.32 8.16 13.86
C VAL A 66 -10.83 7.22 12.74
N TYR A 67 -10.40 7.38 11.49
CA TYR A 67 -10.78 6.49 10.37
C TYR A 67 -9.71 5.46 10.01
N ARG A 68 -8.49 5.64 10.53
CA ARG A 68 -7.30 4.90 10.09
C ARG A 68 -7.46 3.39 10.25
N TYR A 69 -8.04 2.92 11.35
CA TYR A 69 -8.17 1.49 11.64
C TYR A 69 -9.22 0.80 10.76
N ASP A 70 -10.31 1.49 10.41
CA ASP A 70 -11.27 0.94 9.44
C ASP A 70 -10.73 0.97 8.01
N CYS A 71 -9.85 1.91 7.68
CA CYS A 71 -9.07 1.85 6.45
C CYS A 71 -8.18 0.60 6.42
N TYR A 72 -7.42 0.32 7.49
CA TYR A 72 -6.61 -0.91 7.59
C TYR A 72 -7.47 -2.16 7.43
N ARG A 73 -8.69 -2.22 8.02
CA ARG A 73 -9.62 -3.33 7.80
C ARG A 73 -9.83 -3.62 6.32
N TRP A 74 -10.10 -2.59 5.51
CA TRP A 74 -10.28 -2.75 4.06
C TRP A 74 -9.01 -3.23 3.34
N VAL A 75 -7.83 -2.78 3.77
CA VAL A 75 -6.55 -3.25 3.22
C VAL A 75 -6.40 -4.75 3.43
N TYR A 76 -6.61 -5.23 4.65
CA TYR A 76 -6.52 -6.65 4.98
C TYR A 76 -7.61 -7.48 4.30
N ARG A 77 -8.84 -6.94 4.20
CA ARG A 77 -9.92 -7.56 3.40
C ARG A 77 -9.48 -7.79 1.96
N ARG A 78 -8.94 -6.76 1.31
CA ARG A 78 -8.51 -6.84 -0.10
C ARG A 78 -7.36 -7.81 -0.28
N ALA A 79 -6.39 -7.80 0.63
CA ALA A 79 -5.26 -8.71 0.61
C ALA A 79 -5.72 -10.18 0.72
N ALA A 80 -6.63 -10.47 1.65
CA ALA A 80 -7.25 -11.79 1.78
C ALA A 80 -8.09 -12.18 0.55
N SER A 81 -8.89 -11.26 0.01
CA SER A 81 -9.67 -11.51 -1.21
C SER A 81 -8.79 -11.85 -2.42
N LYS A 82 -7.58 -11.27 -2.51
CA LYS A 82 -6.64 -11.59 -3.59
C LYS A 82 -6.16 -13.06 -3.55
N LEU A 83 -6.25 -13.72 -2.40
CA LEU A 83 -5.87 -15.12 -2.18
C LEU A 83 -7.06 -16.09 -2.28
N GLN A 84 -8.27 -15.59 -2.53
CA GLN A 84 -9.46 -16.43 -2.64
C GLN A 84 -9.37 -17.37 -3.85
N GLY A 85 -9.79 -18.62 -3.67
CA GLY A 85 -9.73 -19.65 -4.71
C GLY A 85 -8.38 -20.35 -4.86
N ASN A 86 -7.31 -19.86 -4.22
CA ASN A 86 -6.00 -20.52 -4.25
C ASN A 86 -5.71 -21.24 -2.92
N GLY A 87 -5.81 -22.57 -2.92
CA GLY A 87 -5.62 -23.41 -1.74
C GLY A 87 -4.22 -23.37 -1.13
N ALA A 88 -3.18 -23.12 -1.95
CA ALA A 88 -1.80 -23.00 -1.48
C ALA A 88 -1.59 -21.77 -0.56
N TYR A 89 -2.45 -20.76 -0.69
CA TYR A 89 -2.46 -19.55 0.14
C TYR A 89 -3.53 -19.57 1.24
N SER A 90 -4.19 -20.71 1.51
CA SER A 90 -5.29 -20.80 2.49
C SER A 90 -4.90 -20.27 3.89
N GLU A 91 -3.79 -20.74 4.46
CA GLU A 91 -3.29 -20.26 5.76
C GLU A 91 -3.01 -18.75 5.76
N ALA A 92 -2.32 -18.23 4.73
CA ALA A 92 -2.05 -16.79 4.62
C ALA A 92 -3.34 -15.98 4.48
N ARG A 93 -4.29 -16.46 3.68
CA ARG A 93 -5.60 -15.85 3.51
C ARG A 93 -6.33 -15.78 4.85
N ASP A 94 -6.34 -16.87 5.60
CA ASP A 94 -7.10 -16.96 6.84
C ASP A 94 -6.48 -16.10 7.94
N ALA A 95 -5.14 -16.03 8.01
CA ALA A 95 -4.43 -15.08 8.87
C ALA A 95 -4.79 -13.61 8.54
N LEU A 96 -4.83 -13.24 7.26
CA LEU A 96 -5.21 -11.88 6.84
C LEU A 96 -6.70 -11.58 7.09
N ARG A 97 -7.59 -12.58 6.91
CA ARG A 97 -9.02 -12.45 7.27
C ARG A 97 -9.21 -12.29 8.77
N GLN A 98 -8.39 -12.94 9.59
CA GLN A 98 -8.47 -12.78 11.05
C GLN A 98 -8.13 -11.34 11.46
N VAL A 99 -7.14 -10.72 10.83
CA VAL A 99 -6.84 -9.29 11.04
C VAL A 99 -8.03 -8.42 10.64
N GLU A 100 -8.60 -8.64 9.45
CA GLU A 100 -9.77 -7.93 8.97
C GLU A 100 -10.95 -8.04 9.95
N SER A 101 -11.26 -9.26 10.39
CA SER A 101 -12.35 -9.53 11.33
C SER A 101 -12.12 -8.84 12.68
N ARG A 102 -10.90 -8.93 13.23
CA ARG A 102 -10.58 -8.26 14.51
C ARG A 102 -10.71 -6.75 14.39
N LEU A 103 -10.19 -6.15 13.31
CA LEU A 103 -10.33 -4.73 13.03
C LEU A 103 -11.81 -4.32 12.87
N LYS A 104 -12.60 -5.11 12.14
CA LYS A 104 -14.04 -4.89 12.00
C LYS A 104 -14.75 -4.83 13.34
N THR A 105 -14.52 -5.82 14.18
CA THR A 105 -15.14 -5.94 15.50
C THR A 105 -14.75 -4.77 16.40
N VAL A 106 -13.45 -4.46 16.50
CA VAL A 106 -12.99 -3.40 17.41
C VAL A 106 -13.43 -2.02 16.93
N VAL A 107 -13.47 -1.76 15.61
CA VAL A 107 -14.01 -0.51 15.06
C VAL A 107 -15.50 -0.40 15.37
N ALA A 108 -16.29 -1.45 15.13
CA ALA A 108 -17.73 -1.45 15.39
C ALA A 108 -18.04 -1.16 16.86
N GLN A 109 -17.34 -1.81 17.78
CA GLN A 109 -17.46 -1.63 19.23
C GLN A 109 -17.09 -0.22 19.72
N ASN A 110 -16.29 0.52 18.94
CA ASN A 110 -15.77 1.84 19.34
C ASN A 110 -16.21 2.93 18.36
N SER A 111 -17.26 2.68 17.59
CA SER A 111 -17.69 3.59 16.53
C SER A 111 -18.16 4.92 17.10
N ASP A 112 -17.84 5.99 16.37
CA ASP A 112 -18.31 7.34 16.64
C ASP A 112 -19.46 7.67 15.69
N THR A 113 -20.69 7.66 16.21
CA THR A 113 -21.90 7.95 15.44
C THR A 113 -22.08 9.43 15.14
N THR A 114 -21.31 10.31 15.79
CA THR A 114 -21.35 11.76 15.54
C THR A 114 -20.56 12.16 14.30
N GLN A 115 -19.67 11.28 13.85
CA GLN A 115 -18.81 11.50 12.69
C GLN A 115 -19.41 10.83 11.44
N PRO A 116 -19.49 11.53 10.29
CA PRO A 116 -20.00 10.93 9.08
C PRO A 116 -19.07 9.82 8.58
N LYS A 117 -19.63 8.79 7.95
CA LYS A 117 -18.81 7.79 7.27
C LYS A 117 -18.02 8.45 6.14
N ARG A 118 -16.73 8.12 5.99
CA ARG A 118 -15.92 8.61 4.87
C ARG A 118 -15.90 7.60 3.74
N ARG A 119 -16.19 8.04 2.52
CA ARG A 119 -16.19 7.18 1.34
C ARG A 119 -14.95 7.42 0.49
N ARG A 120 -14.37 6.33 -0.02
CA ARG A 120 -13.31 6.36 -1.03
C ARG A 120 -13.53 5.25 -2.04
N GLY A 121 -14.03 5.62 -3.21
CA GLY A 121 -14.47 4.65 -4.22
C GLY A 121 -15.56 3.74 -3.66
N LEU A 122 -15.26 2.43 -3.60
CA LEU A 122 -16.16 1.40 -3.06
C LEU A 122 -15.94 1.13 -1.56
N GLU A 123 -14.94 1.77 -0.94
CA GLU A 123 -14.68 1.62 0.48
C GLU A 123 -15.41 2.70 1.29
N THR A 124 -15.95 2.29 2.44
CA THR A 124 -16.56 3.20 3.42
C THR A 124 -15.88 2.97 4.76
N TYR A 125 -15.39 4.06 5.35
CA TYR A 125 -14.68 4.07 6.63
C TYR A 125 -15.57 4.64 7.72
N THR A 126 -15.64 3.91 8.82
CA THR A 126 -16.33 4.29 10.04
C THR A 126 -15.33 4.92 11.00
N ALA A 127 -15.68 6.07 11.57
CA ALA A 127 -14.88 6.69 12.60
C ALA A 127 -14.96 5.88 13.90
N VAL A 128 -13.87 5.83 14.64
CA VAL A 128 -13.89 5.45 16.06
C VAL A 128 -13.83 6.69 16.95
N LYS A 129 -14.36 6.58 18.16
CA LYS A 129 -14.29 7.67 19.15
C LYS A 129 -12.82 8.05 19.38
N PRO A 130 -12.46 9.35 19.44
CA PRO A 130 -11.07 9.77 19.67
C PRO A 130 -10.45 9.15 20.93
N THR A 131 -11.23 9.03 22.01
CA THR A 131 -10.81 8.42 23.28
C THR A 131 -10.55 6.91 23.17
N SER A 132 -11.18 6.23 22.20
CA SER A 132 -10.99 4.80 21.96
C SER A 132 -9.80 4.48 21.05
N VAL A 133 -9.20 5.47 20.38
CA VAL A 133 -8.08 5.27 19.43
C VAL A 133 -6.93 4.45 20.05
N PRO A 134 -6.44 4.71 21.28
CA PRO A 134 -5.37 3.91 21.87
C PRO A 134 -5.74 2.43 22.08
N ARG A 135 -7.01 2.15 22.46
CA ARG A 135 -7.51 0.78 22.61
C ARG A 135 -7.56 0.07 21.27
N VAL A 136 -8.19 0.70 20.27
CA VAL A 136 -8.31 0.17 18.89
C VAL A 136 -6.93 -0.12 18.31
N LYS A 137 -5.95 0.74 18.57
CA LYS A 137 -4.57 0.56 18.15
C LYS A 137 -3.92 -0.70 18.73
N ARG A 138 -4.02 -0.92 20.04
CA ARG A 138 -3.43 -2.10 20.69
C ARG A 138 -4.00 -3.38 20.09
N GLU A 139 -5.30 -3.41 19.88
CA GLU A 139 -6.02 -4.52 19.25
C GLU A 139 -5.57 -4.77 17.81
N ALA A 140 -5.40 -3.70 17.03
CA ALA A 140 -4.86 -3.80 15.67
C ALA A 140 -3.43 -4.37 15.67
N VAL A 141 -2.54 -3.83 16.51
CA VAL A 141 -1.14 -4.29 16.62
C VAL A 141 -1.08 -5.77 17.03
N GLN A 142 -1.93 -6.18 17.97
CA GLN A 142 -2.01 -7.58 18.40
C GLN A 142 -2.48 -8.51 17.27
N ALA A 143 -3.52 -8.11 16.53
CA ALA A 143 -4.01 -8.89 15.39
C ALA A 143 -2.93 -9.06 14.31
N LEU A 144 -2.18 -7.99 14.01
CA LEU A 144 -1.08 -8.05 13.05
C LEU A 144 0.06 -8.97 13.54
N ALA A 145 0.40 -8.92 14.82
CA ALA A 145 1.43 -9.80 15.41
C ALA A 145 1.03 -11.28 15.35
N GLN A 146 -0.25 -11.59 15.58
CA GLN A 146 -0.78 -12.95 15.45
C GLN A 146 -0.69 -13.44 14.00
N ALA A 147 -1.11 -12.62 13.04
CA ALA A 147 -1.04 -12.99 11.63
C ALA A 147 0.40 -13.20 11.14
N GLU A 148 1.33 -12.32 11.52
CA GLU A 148 2.76 -12.50 11.24
C GLU A 148 3.30 -13.81 11.81
N THR A 149 2.91 -14.13 13.05
CA THR A 149 3.33 -15.37 13.71
C THR A 149 2.82 -16.61 12.96
N VAL A 150 1.55 -16.61 12.52
CA VAL A 150 0.99 -17.70 11.71
C VAL A 150 1.79 -17.85 10.41
N LEU A 151 2.02 -16.74 9.70
CA LEU A 151 2.73 -16.74 8.42
C LEU A 151 4.17 -17.26 8.55
N LEU A 152 4.89 -16.86 9.59
CA LEU A 152 6.28 -17.26 9.80
C LEU A 152 6.44 -18.71 10.27
N ARG A 153 5.38 -19.30 10.84
CA ARG A 153 5.34 -20.69 11.33
C ARG A 153 4.74 -21.68 10.34
N SER A 154 4.37 -21.23 9.13
CA SER A 154 3.87 -22.11 8.08
C SER A 154 4.93 -23.12 7.62
N ALA A 155 4.46 -24.16 6.91
CA ALA A 155 5.32 -25.25 6.46
C ALA A 155 6.49 -24.77 5.56
N PRO A 156 7.64 -25.46 5.56
CA PRO A 156 8.85 -25.04 4.82
C PRO A 156 8.62 -24.76 3.34
N ASN A 157 7.77 -25.54 2.67
CA ASN A 157 7.43 -25.38 1.26
C ASN A 157 6.63 -24.10 0.94
N LYS A 158 6.14 -23.38 1.95
CA LYS A 158 5.43 -22.09 1.82
C LYS A 158 6.29 -20.89 2.24
N GLN A 159 7.44 -21.15 2.87
CA GLN A 159 8.15 -20.17 3.68
C GLN A 159 8.62 -18.95 2.90
N GLU A 160 9.13 -19.13 1.68
CA GLU A 160 9.61 -18.01 0.84
C GLU A 160 8.49 -16.98 0.62
N HIS A 161 7.30 -17.44 0.24
CA HIS A 161 6.18 -16.56 -0.06
C HIS A 161 5.55 -15.98 1.20
N TYR A 162 5.42 -16.78 2.24
CA TYR A 162 4.74 -16.38 3.47
C TYR A 162 5.59 -15.42 4.30
N THR A 163 6.92 -15.58 4.29
CA THR A 163 7.85 -14.62 4.92
C THR A 163 7.75 -13.24 4.28
N ARG A 164 7.56 -13.16 2.96
CA ARG A 164 7.39 -11.87 2.26
C ARG A 164 6.07 -11.18 2.63
N ILE A 165 5.00 -11.95 2.79
CA ILE A 165 3.71 -11.42 3.28
C ILE A 165 3.87 -11.00 4.75
N ALA A 166 4.52 -11.81 5.58
CA ALA A 166 4.77 -11.52 6.99
C ALA A 166 5.59 -10.23 7.16
N ALA A 167 6.61 -10.00 6.33
CA ALA A 167 7.39 -8.77 6.32
C ALA A 167 6.49 -7.54 6.06
N ALA A 168 5.55 -7.61 5.11
CA ALA A 168 4.61 -6.53 4.86
C ALA A 168 3.65 -6.31 6.06
N VAL A 169 3.19 -7.38 6.69
CA VAL A 169 2.38 -7.30 7.93
C VAL A 169 3.19 -6.66 9.06
N ASN A 170 4.44 -7.04 9.24
CA ASN A 170 5.34 -6.47 10.25
C ASN A 170 5.59 -4.98 10.01
N SER A 171 5.83 -4.56 8.77
CA SER A 171 5.96 -3.14 8.42
C SER A 171 4.72 -2.35 8.83
N ASN A 172 3.53 -2.86 8.53
CA ASN A 172 2.27 -2.23 8.94
C ASN A 172 2.13 -2.16 10.47
N LYS A 173 2.54 -3.21 11.19
CA LYS A 173 2.56 -3.25 12.66
C LYS A 173 3.50 -2.18 13.24
N VAL A 174 4.69 -2.02 12.67
CA VAL A 174 5.66 -0.99 13.07
C VAL A 174 5.10 0.40 12.80
N LEU A 175 4.53 0.66 11.62
CA LEU A 175 3.87 1.93 11.30
C LEU A 175 2.76 2.25 12.29
N LEU A 176 1.91 1.26 12.58
CA LEU A 176 0.88 1.40 13.58
C LEU A 176 1.49 1.77 14.92
N ARG A 177 2.55 1.12 15.40
CA ARG A 177 3.25 1.45 16.67
C ARG A 177 3.83 2.86 16.68
N SER A 178 4.52 3.28 15.62
CA SER A 178 5.16 4.60 15.54
C SER A 178 4.17 5.76 15.64
N ALA A 179 2.91 5.56 15.21
CA ALA A 179 1.85 6.55 15.39
C ALA A 179 1.44 6.83 16.86
N LEU A 180 2.10 6.23 17.87
CA LEU A 180 1.84 6.47 19.31
C LEU A 180 2.77 7.53 19.89
N LEU A 181 3.82 7.95 19.18
CA LEU A 181 4.74 8.96 19.70
C LEU A 181 3.99 10.30 19.79
N PRO A 182 3.65 10.78 21.00
CA PRO A 182 3.12 12.13 21.18
C PRO A 182 4.30 13.06 20.89
N GLY A 183 4.44 13.48 19.63
CA GLY A 183 5.65 14.18 19.20
C GLY A 183 6.05 14.02 17.73
N GLY A 184 5.23 13.39 16.88
CA GLY A 184 5.44 13.44 15.42
C GLY A 184 5.52 14.88 14.86
N MET A 185 5.02 15.87 15.60
CA MET A 185 5.13 17.31 15.32
C MET A 185 6.43 17.95 15.86
N ILE A 186 7.16 17.30 16.78
CA ILE A 186 8.33 17.90 17.46
C ILE A 186 9.60 17.83 16.59
N ARG A 187 9.64 16.93 15.59
CA ARG A 187 10.83 16.80 14.71
C ARG A 187 10.91 17.78 13.55
N LEU A 188 9.84 18.52 13.24
CA LEU A 188 9.87 19.56 12.19
C LEU A 188 10.02 20.98 12.75
N ALA A 189 9.67 21.23 14.02
CA ALA A 189 9.83 22.55 14.63
C ALA A 189 11.27 22.87 15.06
N LYS A 190 12.12 21.85 15.28
CA LYS A 190 13.49 22.07 15.77
C LYS A 190 14.47 22.61 14.72
N THR A 191 14.14 22.51 13.42
CA THR A 191 15.00 23.01 12.33
C THR A 191 14.66 24.44 11.92
N LEU A 192 13.46 24.94 12.26
CA LEU A 192 13.04 26.31 11.92
C LEU A 192 13.44 27.34 12.99
N ILE A 193 13.54 26.94 14.26
CA ILE A 193 13.86 27.86 15.36
C ILE A 193 15.38 28.12 15.49
N THR A 194 16.23 27.15 15.13
CA THR A 194 17.70 27.35 15.20
C THR A 194 18.29 28.12 14.02
N GLY A 195 17.53 28.34 12.95
CA GLY A 195 17.96 29.18 11.81
C GLY A 195 17.75 30.67 12.02
N PHE A 196 16.77 31.06 12.83
CA PHE A 196 16.37 32.46 13.00
C PHE A 196 17.17 33.19 14.10
N LEU A 197 17.75 32.46 15.06
CA LEU A 197 18.52 33.04 16.18
C LEU A 197 20.04 33.11 15.94
N ARG A 198 20.51 32.85 14.71
CA ARG A 198 21.95 32.95 14.36
C ARG A 198 22.30 34.21 13.56
N HIS A 199 21.33 35.12 13.38
CA HIS A 199 21.48 36.38 12.65
C HIS A 199 20.91 37.60 13.39
N ALA A 200 20.89 37.57 14.73
CA ALA A 200 20.68 38.76 15.56
C ALA A 200 21.94 39.01 16.40
#